data_AF-A0A4Y2EBU9-F1
#
_entry.id   AF-A0A4Y2EBU9-F1
#
_cell.length_a   1.000
_cell.length_b   1.000
_cell.length_c   1.000
_cell.angle_alpha   90.00
_cell.angle_beta   90.00
_cell.angle_gamma   90.00
#
_symmetry.space_group_name_H-M   'P 1'
#
loop_
_entity.id
_entity.type
_entity.pdbx_description
1 polymer ?
#
loop_
_entity_poly.entity_id
_entity_poly.type
_entity_poly.pdbx_seq_one_letter_code
_entity_poly.pdbx_strand_id
1 'polypeptide(L)'
;MRKNIRQNWQILWDHSSKGKQVKKLSDKVGEERMLGDFYLNQIITDHRAFKTYQNRFFGKSPWCFCGKDEGTVEHLRNILSLNVMNGKTSDIITLKKNSSSIKELLQDSQSRKGMKLTVKNILTQEMDNVI
;
A
#
# COMPACT_ATOMS: atom_id res chain seq x y z
N MET A 1 -8.11 6.22 30.44
CA MET A 1 -7.37 5.11 29.78
C MET A 1 -7.07 5.36 28.30
N ARG A 2 -8.04 5.73 27.43
CA ARG A 2 -7.82 5.98 25.98
C ARG A 2 -6.81 7.09 25.62
N LYS A 3 -6.76 8.21 26.37
CA LYS A 3 -5.77 9.30 26.14
C LYS A 3 -4.32 8.79 26.18
N ASN A 4 -4.04 7.80 27.02
CA ASN A 4 -2.69 7.28 27.24
C ASN A 4 -2.21 6.38 26.07
N ILE A 5 -3.12 5.60 25.46
CA ILE A 5 -2.78 4.71 24.34
C ILE A 5 -2.43 5.51 23.08
N ARG A 6 -3.23 6.54 22.73
CA ARG A 6 -2.97 7.36 21.54
C ARG A 6 -1.66 8.15 21.68
N GLN A 7 -1.38 8.70 22.87
CA GLN A 7 -0.12 9.39 23.13
C GLN A 7 1.09 8.45 23.04
N ASN A 8 1.02 7.28 23.67
CA ASN A 8 2.08 6.28 23.56
C ASN A 8 2.27 5.82 22.12
N TRP A 9 1.18 5.64 21.36
CA TRP A 9 1.27 5.31 19.94
C TRP A 9 1.91 6.45 19.14
N GLN A 10 1.59 7.71 19.41
CA GLN A 10 2.24 8.85 18.77
C GLN A 10 3.74 8.88 19.07
N ILE A 11 4.14 8.65 20.33
CA ILE A 11 5.56 8.62 20.72
C ILE A 11 6.29 7.51 19.94
N LEU A 12 5.74 6.30 19.90
CA LEU A 12 6.31 5.20 19.12
C LEU A 12 6.33 5.51 17.62
N TRP A 13 5.29 6.18 17.12
CA TRP A 13 5.23 6.63 15.75
C TRP A 13 6.37 7.59 15.45
N ASP A 14 6.52 8.67 16.21
CA ASP A 14 7.54 9.71 15.99
C ASP A 14 8.96 9.12 15.98
N HIS A 15 9.26 8.21 16.90
CA HIS A 15 10.59 7.58 17.01
C HIS A 15 10.82 6.40 16.05
N SER A 16 9.78 5.89 15.38
CA SER A 16 9.92 4.76 14.45
C SER A 16 10.75 5.13 13.21
N SER A 17 11.79 4.35 12.94
CA SER A 17 12.54 4.40 11.67
C SER A 17 11.77 3.76 10.50
N LYS A 18 10.74 2.95 10.81
CA LYS A 18 9.85 2.28 9.85
C LYS A 18 8.66 3.18 9.48
N GLY A 19 8.12 2.99 8.28
CA GLY A 19 6.90 3.70 7.84
C GLY A 19 7.12 5.15 7.43
N LYS A 20 8.34 5.53 7.01
CA LYS A 20 8.70 6.89 6.56
C LYS A 20 7.73 7.45 5.51
N GLN A 21 7.26 6.61 4.58
CA GLN A 21 6.33 7.05 3.55
C GLN A 21 4.94 7.33 4.12
N VAL A 22 4.47 6.50 5.06
CA VAL A 22 3.20 6.76 5.73
C VAL A 22 3.27 7.98 6.64
N LYS A 23 4.42 8.24 7.27
CA LYS A 23 4.65 9.49 8.04
C LYS A 23 4.49 10.74 7.17
N LYS A 24 4.89 10.70 5.90
CA LYS A 24 4.69 11.81 4.95
C LYS A 24 3.20 12.02 4.62
N LEU A 25 2.38 10.98 4.71
CA LEU A 25 0.94 11.05 4.46
C LEU A 25 0.17 11.48 5.70
N SER A 26 0.60 11.00 6.87
CA SER A 26 -0.01 11.24 8.16
C SER A 26 1.07 11.24 9.24
N ASP A 27 1.41 12.44 9.69
CA ASP A 27 2.36 12.72 10.75
C ASP A 27 1.80 12.32 12.13
N LYS A 28 0.48 12.42 12.30
CA LYS A 28 -0.21 12.06 13.54
C LYS A 28 -0.91 10.70 13.47
N VAL A 29 -0.89 9.98 14.59
CA VAL A 29 -1.67 8.74 14.73
C VAL A 29 -3.16 9.07 14.85
N GLY A 30 -3.97 8.33 14.09
CA GLY A 30 -5.43 8.50 14.01
C GLY A 30 -6.12 7.16 13.78
N GLU A 31 -7.31 7.01 14.36
CA GLU A 31 -8.15 5.81 14.22
C GLU A 31 -8.70 5.66 12.81
N GLU A 32 -8.88 6.77 12.10
CA GLU A 32 -9.25 6.84 10.68
C GLU A 32 -8.29 6.08 9.75
N ARG A 33 -7.04 5.86 10.18
CA ARG A 33 -6.11 4.97 9.47
C ARG A 33 -6.42 3.49 9.71
N MET A 34 -6.78 3.11 10.92
CA MET A 34 -7.14 1.74 11.27
C MET A 34 -8.44 1.31 10.60
N LEU A 35 -9.37 2.25 10.44
CA LEU A 35 -10.65 2.05 9.75
C LEU A 35 -10.58 2.37 8.24
N GLY A 36 -9.37 2.64 7.73
CA GLY A 36 -9.15 3.00 6.33
C GLY A 36 -9.42 1.85 5.37
N ASP A 37 -9.61 2.20 4.09
CA ASP A 37 -9.81 1.23 3.03
C ASP A 37 -8.66 0.22 2.98
N PHE A 38 -8.99 -1.07 3.15
CA PHE A 38 -8.02 -2.15 3.22
C PHE A 38 -7.05 -2.15 2.02
N TYR A 39 -7.55 -1.95 0.81
CA TYR A 39 -6.73 -1.98 -0.41
C TYR A 39 -5.78 -0.77 -0.47
N LEU A 40 -6.26 0.41 -0.09
CA LEU A 40 -5.40 1.61 -0.02
C LEU A 40 -4.37 1.50 1.11
N ASN A 41 -4.75 0.91 2.24
CA ASN A 41 -3.84 0.65 3.35
C ASN A 41 -2.72 -0.32 2.95
N GLN A 42 -2.99 -1.31 2.09
CA GLN A 42 -1.93 -2.16 1.54
C GLN A 42 -0.93 -1.34 0.71
N ILE A 43 -1.39 -0.40 -0.12
CA ILE A 43 -0.49 0.45 -0.92
C ILE A 43 0.34 1.37 -0.03
N ILE A 44 -0.30 2.02 0.93
CA ILE A 44 0.36 2.95 1.85
C ILE A 44 1.41 2.23 2.70
N THR A 45 1.18 0.96 3.04
CA THR A 45 2.11 0.13 3.80
C THR A 45 3.00 -0.74 2.93
N ASP A 46 3.15 -0.39 1.64
CA ASP A 46 4.07 -1.04 0.69
C ASP A 46 3.83 -2.54 0.53
N HIS A 47 2.57 -2.97 0.55
CA HIS A 47 2.13 -4.36 0.58
C HIS A 47 2.61 -5.17 1.80
N ARG A 48 3.33 -4.52 2.71
CA ARG A 48 4.14 -5.15 3.74
C ARG A 48 3.27 -5.83 4.77
N ALA A 49 2.10 -5.27 5.09
CA ALA A 49 1.15 -5.94 5.98
C ALA A 49 0.74 -7.31 5.42
N PHE A 50 0.27 -7.37 4.17
CA PHE A 50 -0.13 -8.63 3.54
C PHE A 50 1.04 -9.59 3.34
N LYS A 51 2.18 -9.13 2.80
CA LYS A 51 3.35 -9.99 2.55
C LYS A 51 3.98 -10.52 3.84
N THR A 52 3.96 -9.75 4.93
CA THR A 52 4.41 -10.23 6.26
C THR A 52 3.54 -11.38 6.75
N TYR A 53 2.21 -11.27 6.61
CA TYR A 53 1.31 -12.36 6.97
C TYR A 53 1.47 -13.57 6.03
N GLN A 54 1.61 -13.35 4.72
CA GLN A 54 1.86 -14.44 3.76
C GLN A 54 3.17 -15.19 4.04
N ASN A 55 4.24 -14.47 4.37
CA ASN A 55 5.51 -15.07 4.78
C ASN A 55 5.35 -15.87 6.08
N ARG A 56 4.71 -15.29 7.10
CA ARG A 56 4.52 -15.92 8.40
C ARG A 56 3.69 -17.20 8.34
N PHE A 57 2.60 -17.19 7.58
CA PHE A 57 1.63 -18.29 7.58
C PHE A 57 1.84 -19.30 6.45
N PHE A 58 2.39 -18.87 5.31
CA PHE A 58 2.52 -19.70 4.10
C PHE A 58 3.97 -19.79 3.59
N GLY A 59 4.96 -19.27 4.32
CA GLY A 59 6.38 -19.35 3.93
C GLY A 59 6.76 -18.56 2.68
N LYS A 60 5.87 -17.72 2.15
CA LYS A 60 6.11 -16.97 0.91
C LYS A 60 7.18 -15.90 1.08
N SER A 61 7.79 -15.47 -0.03
CA SER A 61 8.74 -14.36 -0.03
C SER A 61 8.08 -13.09 0.53
N PRO A 62 8.70 -12.40 1.52
CA PRO A 62 8.19 -11.14 2.05
C PRO A 62 8.44 -9.96 1.12
N TRP A 63 9.22 -10.17 0.05
CA TRP A 63 9.65 -9.14 -0.90
C TRP A 63 8.58 -8.87 -1.96
N CYS A 64 8.46 -7.61 -2.38
CA CYS A 64 7.62 -7.27 -3.52
C CYS A 64 8.19 -7.86 -4.83
N PHE A 65 7.32 -8.40 -5.68
CA PHE A 65 7.70 -8.97 -6.98
C PHE A 65 8.33 -7.95 -7.94
N CYS A 66 8.12 -6.65 -7.72
CA CYS A 66 8.71 -5.62 -8.58
C CYS A 66 10.20 -5.37 -8.29
N GLY A 67 10.76 -5.88 -7.18
CA GLY A 67 12.18 -5.80 -6.85
C GLY A 67 12.75 -4.39 -6.64
N LYS A 68 11.90 -3.36 -6.51
CA LYS A 68 12.29 -1.93 -6.39
C LYS A 68 11.91 -1.35 -5.03
N ASP A 69 12.52 -0.20 -4.70
CA ASP A 69 12.30 0.58 -3.47
C ASP A 69 10.82 0.73 -3.10
N GLU A 70 10.43 -0.06 -2.10
CA GLU A 70 9.10 -0.12 -1.53
C GLU A 70 8.63 1.27 -1.04
N GLY A 71 7.40 1.63 -1.40
CA GLY A 71 6.72 2.84 -0.89
C GLY A 71 7.01 4.15 -1.58
N THR A 72 7.60 4.11 -2.77
CA THR A 72 7.69 5.28 -3.63
C THR A 72 6.51 5.37 -4.59
N VAL A 73 6.21 6.57 -5.10
CA VAL A 73 5.28 6.73 -6.23
C VAL A 73 5.75 5.90 -7.42
N GLU A 74 7.06 5.79 -7.60
CA GLU A 74 7.66 4.99 -8.66
C GLU A 74 7.39 3.50 -8.49
N HIS A 75 7.53 2.96 -7.28
CA HIS A 75 7.14 1.59 -6.97
C HIS A 75 5.66 1.32 -7.30
N LEU A 76 4.78 2.23 -6.89
CA LEU A 76 3.35 2.15 -7.19
C LEU A 76 3.09 2.17 -8.72
N ARG A 77 3.75 3.06 -9.46
CA ARG A 77 3.68 3.10 -10.93
C ARG A 77 4.14 1.78 -11.55
N ASN A 78 5.27 1.24 -11.10
CA ASN A 78 5.81 -0.03 -11.61
C ASN A 78 4.84 -1.20 -11.39
N ILE A 79 4.24 -1.30 -10.19
CA ILE A 79 3.23 -2.33 -9.89
C ILE A 79 2.00 -2.19 -10.81
N LEU A 80 1.58 -0.95 -11.06
CA LEU A 80 0.43 -0.67 -11.93
C LEU A 80 0.74 -1.01 -13.39
N SER A 81 1.90 -0.60 -13.89
CA SER A 81 2.37 -0.90 -15.25
C SER A 81 2.52 -2.41 -15.51
N LEU A 82 3.06 -3.17 -14.56
CA LEU A 82 3.20 -4.63 -14.68
C LEU A 82 1.84 -5.35 -14.79
N ASN A 83 0.81 -4.86 -14.09
CA ASN A 83 -0.54 -5.44 -14.18
C ASN A 83 -1.25 -5.10 -15.50
N VAL A 84 -0.98 -3.93 -16.09
CA VAL A 84 -1.47 -3.55 -17.42
C VAL A 84 -0.83 -4.41 -18.51
N MET A 85 0.48 -4.63 -18.46
CA MET A 85 1.19 -5.44 -19.48
C MET A 85 0.82 -6.93 -19.45
N ASN A 86 0.42 -7.46 -18.30
CA ASN A 86 -0.02 -8.86 -18.17
C ASN A 86 -1.48 -9.10 -18.63
N GLY A 87 -2.12 -8.12 -19.28
CA GLY A 87 -3.47 -8.28 -19.85
C GLY A 87 -4.60 -8.40 -18.83
N LYS A 88 -4.34 -8.16 -17.53
CA LYS A 88 -5.32 -8.34 -16.44
C LYS A 88 -6.17 -7.11 -16.14
N THR A 89 -5.95 -6.01 -16.87
CA THR A 89 -6.78 -4.80 -16.80
C THR A 89 -6.78 -4.13 -18.17
N SER A 90 -7.80 -4.39 -18.97
CA SER A 90 -8.11 -3.61 -20.20
C SER A 90 -8.62 -2.20 -19.87
N ASP A 91 -8.96 -1.94 -18.61
CA ASP A 91 -9.34 -0.61 -18.16
C ASP A 91 -8.07 0.15 -17.80
N ILE A 92 -7.61 0.97 -18.74
CA ILE A 92 -6.46 1.86 -18.60
C ILE A 92 -6.66 2.71 -17.35
N ILE A 93 -6.05 2.27 -16.25
CA ILE A 93 -5.92 3.05 -15.03
C ILE A 93 -5.04 4.25 -15.40
N THR A 94 -5.68 5.38 -15.66
CA THR A 94 -4.97 6.64 -15.86
C THR A 94 -4.62 7.15 -14.48
N LEU A 95 -3.52 6.64 -13.91
CA LEU A 95 -2.87 7.35 -12.82
C LEU A 95 -2.58 8.77 -13.30
N LYS A 96 -2.68 9.73 -12.39
CA LYS A 96 -2.14 11.07 -12.63
C LYS A 96 -0.64 10.93 -12.91
N LYS A 97 -0.26 10.87 -14.19
CA LYS A 97 1.11 10.57 -14.68
C LYS A 97 2.14 11.50 -14.04
N ASN A 98 1.73 12.71 -13.68
CA ASN A 98 2.57 13.76 -13.12
C ASN A 98 2.54 13.84 -11.58
N SER A 99 1.94 12.89 -10.88
CA SER A 99 1.93 12.94 -9.42
C SER A 99 3.34 12.85 -8.83
N SER A 100 3.65 13.78 -7.94
CA SER A 100 4.94 13.85 -7.24
C SER A 100 4.93 13.06 -5.93
N SER A 101 3.74 12.76 -5.40
CA SER A 101 3.56 12.08 -4.11
C SER A 101 2.38 11.09 -4.11
N ILE A 102 2.45 10.08 -3.23
CA ILE A 102 1.34 9.15 -2.99
C ILE A 102 0.10 9.90 -2.47
N LYS A 103 0.30 11.01 -1.74
CA LYS A 103 -0.79 11.86 -1.24
C LYS A 103 -1.65 12.40 -2.37
N GLU A 104 -1.03 12.91 -3.43
CA GLU A 104 -1.74 13.43 -4.61
C GLU A 104 -2.52 12.33 -5.32
N LEU A 105 -1.96 11.11 -5.41
CA LEU A 105 -2.65 9.96 -6.00
C LEU A 105 -3.85 9.51 -5.15
N LEU A 106 -3.75 9.59 -3.82
CA LEU A 106 -4.86 9.25 -2.93
C LEU A 106 -5.98 10.29 -2.96
N GLN A 107 -5.70 11.53 -3.32
CA GLN A 107 -6.73 12.57 -3.48
C GLN A 107 -7.49 12.44 -4.80
N ASP A 108 -6.87 11.86 -5.83
CA ASP A 108 -7.51 11.62 -7.12
C ASP A 108 -8.40 10.38 -7.11
N SER A 109 -9.66 10.52 -7.53
CA SER A 109 -10.67 9.44 -7.46
C SER A 109 -10.37 8.30 -8.43
N GLN A 110 -9.87 8.59 -9.63
CA GLN A 110 -9.51 7.59 -10.64
C GLN A 110 -8.26 6.82 -10.22
N SER A 111 -7.24 7.52 -9.74
CA SER A 111 -6.04 6.92 -9.17
C SER A 111 -6.39 6.01 -8.01
N ARG A 112 -7.27 6.43 -7.09
CA ARG A 112 -7.79 5.55 -6.02
C ARG A 112 -8.48 4.30 -6.55
N LYS A 113 -9.38 4.43 -7.53
CA LYS A 113 -10.09 3.29 -8.11
C LYS A 113 -9.11 2.28 -8.71
N GLY A 114 -8.15 2.76 -9.49
CA GLY A 114 -7.12 1.92 -10.09
C GLY A 114 -6.23 1.23 -9.07
N MET A 115 -5.75 1.98 -8.09
CA MET A 115 -4.99 1.46 -6.94
C MET A 115 -5.70 0.30 -6.25
N LYS A 116 -7.00 0.44 -5.95
CA LYS A 116 -7.77 -0.64 -5.31
C LYS A 116 -7.88 -1.88 -6.19
N LEU A 117 -8.19 -1.70 -7.48
CA LEU A 117 -8.33 -2.80 -8.42
C LEU A 117 -7.03 -3.60 -8.55
N THR A 118 -5.90 -2.89 -8.60
CA THR A 118 -4.57 -3.53 -8.69
C THR A 118 -4.23 -4.34 -7.46
N VAL A 119 -4.45 -3.80 -6.26
CA VAL A 119 -4.23 -4.58 -5.03
C VAL A 119 -5.13 -5.80 -5.01
N LYS A 120 -6.41 -5.65 -5.37
CA LYS A 120 -7.34 -6.78 -5.47
C LYS A 120 -6.83 -7.86 -6.42
N ASN A 121 -6.37 -7.49 -7.61
CA ASN A 121 -5.83 -8.44 -8.59
C ASN A 121 -4.56 -9.15 -8.10
N ILE A 122 -3.67 -8.43 -7.41
CA ILE A 122 -2.46 -9.03 -6.80
C ILE A 122 -2.86 -10.03 -5.72
N LEU A 123 -3.77 -9.65 -4.83
CA LEU A 123 -4.24 -10.51 -3.75
C LEU A 123 -4.89 -11.79 -4.29
N THR A 124 -5.74 -11.67 -5.31
CA THR A 124 -6.37 -12.82 -5.96
C THR A 124 -5.32 -13.76 -6.57
N GLN A 125 -4.36 -13.24 -7.34
CA GLN A 125 -3.28 -14.05 -7.91
C GLN A 125 -2.44 -14.74 -6.84
N GLU A 126 -2.11 -14.03 -5.77
CA GLU A 126 -1.33 -14.59 -4.67
C GLU A 126 -2.12 -15.68 -3.94
N MET A 127 -3.45 -15.59 -3.85
CA MET A 127 -4.31 -16.62 -3.26
C MET A 127 -4.47 -17.84 -4.17
N ASP A 128 -4.60 -17.64 -5.49
CA ASP A 128 -4.73 -18.74 -6.45
C ASP A 128 -3.45 -19.61 -6.50
N ASN A 129 -2.29 -19.03 -6.19
CA ASN A 129 -1.00 -19.73 -6.10
C ASN A 129 -0.77 -20.49 -4.76
N VAL A 130 -1.80 -20.69 -3.94
CA VAL A 130 -1.72 -21.40 -2.63
C VAL A 130 -2.23 -22.85 -2.72
N ILE A 131 -2.66 -23.32 -3.90
CA ILE A 131 -3.08 -24.72 -4.13
C ILE A 131 -1.91 -25.54 -4.68
#